data_AF-A0A7N2LFE4-F1
#
_entry.id   AF-A0A7N2LFE4-F1
#
_cell.length_a   1.000
_cell.length_b   1.000
_cell.length_c   1.000
_cell.angle_alpha   90.00
_cell.angle_beta   90.00
_cell.angle_gamma   90.00
#
_symmetry.space_group_name_H-M   'P 1'
#
loop_
_entity.id
_entity.type
_entity.pdbx_description
1 polymer ?
#
loop_
_entity_poly.entity_id
_entity_poly.type
_entity_poly.pdbx_seq_one_letter_code
_entity_poly.pdbx_strand_id
1 'polypeptide(L)'
;MRDQLSISNIQQIRAGRVEDAILRATKEGIFEIVFEMVKANPQLVWSHDERSRNIFSVAVEYRRAKIFSLIHGLNIQNGLAGFPDFTNKNNLLHMAGMSAASTSLNQIPGAALKMQRELQWFKV
;
A
#
# COMPACT_ATOMS: atom_id res chain seq x y z
N MET A 1 -16.58 -28.75 5.78
CA MET A 1 -16.19 -28.71 4.35
C MET A 1 -15.76 -27.32 3.90
N ARG A 2 -16.47 -26.22 4.24
CA ARG A 2 -16.07 -24.84 3.93
C ARG A 2 -14.72 -24.42 4.55
N ASP A 3 -14.41 -24.90 5.75
CA ASP A 3 -13.18 -24.51 6.46
C ASP A 3 -11.92 -25.08 5.82
N GLN A 4 -11.98 -26.29 5.25
CA GLN A 4 -10.86 -26.90 4.54
C GLN A 4 -10.55 -26.17 3.22
N LEU A 5 -11.57 -25.71 2.49
CA LEU A 5 -11.39 -24.87 1.29
C LEU A 5 -10.76 -23.52 1.64
N SER A 6 -11.17 -22.90 2.75
CA SER A 6 -10.60 -21.64 3.26
C SER A 6 -9.12 -21.80 3.65
N ILE A 7 -8.80 -22.87 4.39
CA ILE A 7 -7.42 -23.18 4.79
C ILE A 7 -6.53 -23.47 3.58
N SER A 8 -7.03 -24.25 2.60
CA SER A 8 -6.30 -24.55 1.36
C SER A 8 -6.00 -23.29 0.56
N ASN A 9 -6.95 -22.35 0.46
CA ASN A 9 -6.75 -21.08 -0.23
C ASN A 9 -5.70 -20.19 0.48
N ILE A 10 -5.73 -20.13 1.82
CA ILE A 10 -4.71 -19.42 2.61
C ILE A 10 -3.33 -20.03 2.41
N GLN A 11 -3.23 -21.36 2.36
CA GLN A 11 -1.96 -22.05 2.10
C GLN A 11 -1.43 -21.76 0.70
N GLN A 12 -2.30 -21.72 -0.32
CA GLN A 12 -1.94 -21.35 -1.69
C GLN A 12 -1.43 -19.90 -1.77
N ILE A 13 -2.12 -18.96 -1.13
CA ILE A 13 -1.72 -17.53 -1.04
C ILE A 13 -0.33 -17.40 -0.40
N ARG A 14 -0.08 -18.14 0.68
CA ARG A 14 1.21 -18.15 1.39
C ARG A 14 2.31 -18.80 0.54
N ALA A 15 2.04 -19.97 -0.04
CA ALA A 15 2.99 -20.69 -0.88
C ALA A 15 3.38 -19.89 -2.13
N GLY A 16 2.43 -19.19 -2.73
CA GLY A 16 2.64 -18.32 -3.90
C GLY A 16 3.24 -16.95 -3.59
N ARG A 17 3.50 -16.62 -2.30
CA ARG A 17 3.99 -15.29 -1.87
C ARG A 17 3.15 -14.13 -2.42
N VAL A 18 1.83 -14.32 -2.46
CA VAL A 18 0.90 -13.36 -3.07
C VAL A 18 0.90 -12.03 -2.32
N GLU A 19 1.03 -12.07 -0.99
CA GLU A 19 1.14 -10.86 -0.14
C GLU A 19 2.41 -10.05 -0.45
N ASP A 20 3.54 -10.73 -0.66
CA ASP A 20 4.79 -10.07 -1.07
C ASP A 20 4.67 -9.45 -2.46
N ALA A 21 3.98 -10.13 -3.37
CA ALA A 21 3.78 -9.68 -4.74
C ALA A 21 2.94 -8.40 -4.81
N ILE A 22 1.80 -8.33 -4.08
CA ILE A 22 0.97 -7.12 -4.06
C ILE A 22 1.70 -5.95 -3.38
N LEU A 23 2.47 -6.21 -2.32
CA LEU A 23 3.27 -5.18 -1.65
C LEU A 23 4.38 -4.66 -2.58
N ARG A 24 5.06 -5.53 -3.32
CA ARG A 24 6.07 -5.12 -4.31
C ARG A 24 5.43 -4.32 -5.44
N ALA A 25 4.34 -4.81 -6.03
CA ALA A 25 3.62 -4.09 -7.07
C ALA A 25 3.15 -2.70 -6.59
N THR A 26 2.74 -2.60 -5.32
CA THR A 26 2.39 -1.34 -4.67
C THR A 26 3.60 -0.40 -4.58
N LYS A 27 4.74 -0.88 -4.08
CA LYS A 27 5.99 -0.07 -4.00
C LYS A 27 6.42 0.43 -5.37
N GLU A 28 6.38 -0.43 -6.38
CA GLU A 28 6.74 -0.09 -7.77
C GLU A 28 5.69 0.78 -8.48
N GLY A 29 4.46 0.85 -7.96
CA GLY A 29 3.39 1.66 -8.53
C GLY A 29 2.66 1.02 -9.70
N ILE A 30 2.69 -0.32 -9.82
CA ILE A 30 2.05 -1.07 -10.91
C ILE A 30 0.55 -1.24 -10.59
N PHE A 31 -0.24 -0.23 -10.93
CA PHE A 31 -1.66 -0.15 -10.59
C PHE A 31 -2.47 -1.35 -11.10
N GLU A 32 -2.23 -1.77 -12.34
CA GLU A 32 -3.02 -2.81 -13.03
C GLU A 32 -2.92 -4.16 -12.30
N ILE A 33 -1.72 -4.51 -11.81
CA ILE A 33 -1.50 -5.71 -11.01
C ILE A 33 -2.23 -5.60 -9.67
N VAL A 34 -2.06 -4.49 -8.95
CA VAL A 34 -2.70 -4.31 -7.64
C VAL A 34 -4.22 -4.34 -7.76
N PHE A 35 -4.77 -3.69 -8.79
CA PHE A 35 -6.20 -3.65 -9.05
C PHE A 35 -6.77 -5.05 -9.31
N GLU A 36 -6.17 -5.83 -10.23
CA GLU A 36 -6.68 -7.17 -10.54
C GLU A 36 -6.52 -8.14 -9.34
N MET A 37 -5.45 -8.01 -8.55
CA MET A 37 -5.28 -8.81 -7.32
C MET A 37 -6.36 -8.48 -6.27
N VAL A 38 -6.60 -7.20 -5.99
CA VAL A 38 -7.63 -6.77 -5.03
C VAL A 38 -9.04 -7.13 -5.52
N LYS A 39 -9.29 -7.04 -6.82
CA LYS A 39 -10.57 -7.46 -7.43
C LYS A 39 -10.79 -8.97 -7.30
N ALA A 40 -9.75 -9.79 -7.50
CA ALA A 40 -9.82 -11.23 -7.35
C ALA A 40 -9.97 -11.67 -5.89
N ASN A 41 -9.29 -10.99 -4.96
CA ASN A 41 -9.41 -11.23 -3.53
C ASN A 41 -9.32 -9.92 -2.72
N PRO A 42 -10.46 -9.33 -2.31
CA PRO A 42 -10.49 -8.10 -1.55
C PRO A 42 -9.78 -8.17 -0.20
N GLN A 43 -9.52 -9.35 0.36
CA GLN A 43 -8.79 -9.48 1.63
C GLN A 43 -7.31 -9.12 1.51
N LEU A 44 -6.74 -9.11 0.29
CA LEU A 44 -5.35 -8.74 0.05
C LEU A 44 -5.04 -7.26 0.39
N VAL A 45 -6.06 -6.43 0.58
CA VAL A 45 -5.87 -5.06 1.09
C VAL A 45 -5.27 -5.02 2.51
N TRP A 46 -5.39 -6.12 3.25
CA TRP A 46 -4.81 -6.29 4.58
C TRP A 46 -3.38 -6.85 4.57
N SER A 47 -2.85 -7.22 3.40
CA SER A 47 -1.46 -7.66 3.27
C SER A 47 -0.53 -6.58 3.80
N HIS A 48 0.42 -6.98 4.64
CA HIS A 48 1.32 -6.06 5.34
C HIS A 48 2.78 -6.40 5.10
N ASP A 49 3.64 -5.38 5.04
CA ASP A 49 5.09 -5.62 5.00
C ASP A 49 5.66 -5.99 6.37
N GLU A 50 6.98 -6.18 6.44
CA GLU A 50 7.70 -6.52 7.67
C GLU A 50 7.53 -5.48 8.79
N ARG A 51 7.08 -4.26 8.47
CA ARG A 51 6.78 -3.19 9.44
C ARG A 51 5.31 -3.15 9.83
N SER A 52 4.52 -4.15 9.42
CA SER A 52 3.06 -4.22 9.63
C SER A 52 2.31 -3.09 8.90
N ARG A 53 2.83 -2.61 7.76
CA ARG A 53 2.19 -1.57 6.96
C ARG A 53 1.36 -2.21 5.86
N ASN A 54 0.05 -1.93 5.87
CA ASN A 54 -0.83 -2.40 4.80
C ASN A 54 -0.52 -1.73 3.45
N ILE A 55 -1.15 -2.22 2.37
CA ILE A 55 -0.93 -1.73 1.01
C ILE A 55 -1.17 -0.22 0.86
N PHE A 56 -2.09 0.38 1.64
CA PHE A 56 -2.40 1.80 1.55
C PHE A 56 -1.36 2.66 2.27
N SER A 57 -0.87 2.21 3.42
CA SER A 57 0.26 2.85 4.11
C SER A 57 1.51 2.86 3.22
N VAL A 58 1.78 1.75 2.52
CA VAL A 58 2.87 1.66 1.54
C VAL A 58 2.60 2.59 0.33
N ALA A 59 1.38 2.60 -0.21
CA ALA A 59 1.03 3.46 -1.33
C ALA A 59 1.21 4.95 -0.99
N VAL A 60 0.87 5.39 0.22
CA VAL A 60 1.05 6.77 0.67
C VAL A 60 2.54 7.11 0.84
N GLU A 61 3.31 6.25 1.50
CA GLU A 61 4.75 6.47 1.72
C GLU A 61 5.54 6.55 0.41
N TYR A 62 5.18 5.75 -0.59
CA TYR A 62 5.83 5.72 -1.90
C TYR A 62 5.23 6.68 -2.93
N ARG A 63 4.24 7.49 -2.51
CA ARG A 63 3.49 8.37 -3.41
C ARG A 63 2.96 7.60 -4.62
N ARG A 64 1.94 6.75 -4.40
CA ARG A 64 1.18 5.98 -5.41
C ARG A 64 -0.34 6.25 -5.34
N ALA A 65 -0.82 7.39 -5.89
CA ALA A 65 -2.13 7.98 -5.69
C ALA A 65 -3.20 7.15 -6.39
N LYS A 66 -2.91 6.69 -7.61
CA LYS A 66 -3.79 5.80 -8.37
C LYS A 66 -4.06 4.49 -7.62
N ILE A 67 -3.08 3.99 -6.85
CA ILE A 67 -3.26 2.82 -6.00
C ILE A 67 -4.02 3.20 -4.72
N PHE A 68 -3.64 4.31 -4.09
CA PHE A 68 -4.31 4.82 -2.90
C PHE A 68 -5.81 5.05 -3.14
N SER A 69 -6.21 5.56 -4.31
CA SER A 69 -7.61 5.82 -4.64
C SER A 69 -8.51 4.59 -4.59
N LEU A 70 -7.95 3.38 -4.63
CA LEU A 70 -8.71 2.14 -4.42
C LEU A 70 -9.39 2.09 -3.04
N ILE A 71 -8.87 2.83 -2.04
CA ILE A 71 -9.45 2.88 -0.70
C ILE A 71 -10.88 3.42 -0.71
N HIS A 72 -11.23 4.33 -1.63
CA HIS A 72 -12.55 4.94 -1.70
C HIS A 72 -13.65 3.94 -2.08
N GLY A 73 -13.28 2.82 -2.74
CA GLY A 73 -14.21 1.74 -3.07
C GLY A 73 -14.47 0.75 -1.92
N LEU A 74 -13.84 0.93 -0.76
CA LEU A 74 -13.92 0.00 0.37
C LEU A 74 -14.77 0.58 1.49
N ASN A 75 -15.55 -0.26 2.19
CA ASN A 75 -16.33 0.16 3.38
C ASN A 75 -15.51 0.11 4.69
N ILE A 76 -14.22 -0.19 4.61
CA ILE A 76 -13.31 -0.44 5.75
C ILE A 76 -12.17 0.58 5.84
N GLN A 77 -12.35 1.75 5.23
CA GLN A 77 -11.32 2.80 5.08
C GLN A 77 -10.73 3.23 6.44
N ASN A 78 -11.59 3.41 7.44
CA ASN A 78 -11.18 3.82 8.79
C ASN A 78 -10.26 2.79 9.45
N GLY A 79 -10.55 1.50 9.27
CA GLY A 79 -9.71 0.42 9.81
C GLY A 79 -8.35 0.37 9.11
N LEU A 80 -8.33 0.54 7.80
CA LEU A 80 -7.10 0.55 7.00
C LEU A 80 -6.24 1.79 7.26
N ALA A 81 -6.84 2.96 7.41
CA ALA A 81 -6.15 4.22 7.67
C ALA A 81 -5.65 4.33 9.12
N GLY A 82 -6.42 3.76 10.07
CA GLY A 82 -6.12 3.80 11.49
C GLY A 82 -5.11 2.75 11.94
N PHE A 83 -4.80 1.73 11.12
CA PHE A 83 -3.89 0.65 11.48
C PHE A 83 -2.45 1.16 11.60
N PRO A 84 -1.85 1.20 12.81
CA PRO A 84 -0.51 1.74 13.00
C PRO A 84 0.55 0.70 12.60
N ASP A 85 1.67 1.17 12.08
CA ASP A 85 2.85 0.32 11.89
C ASP A 85 3.35 -0.24 13.24
N PHE A 86 4.06 -1.37 13.20
CA PHE A 86 4.53 -1.99 14.44
C PHE A 86 5.67 -1.20 15.08
N THR A 87 6.58 -0.70 14.24
CA THR A 87 7.87 -0.14 14.65
C THR A 87 7.74 1.22 15.33
N ASN A 88 6.96 2.14 14.76
CA ASN A 88 6.92 3.54 15.17
C ASN A 88 5.51 4.00 15.57
N LYS A 89 4.51 3.12 15.44
CA LYS A 89 3.09 3.43 15.58
C LYS A 89 2.60 4.49 14.60
N ASN A 90 3.21 4.58 13.41
CA ASN A 90 2.77 5.49 12.36
C ASN A 90 1.47 5.00 11.75
N ASN A 91 0.42 5.82 11.82
CA ASN A 91 -0.79 5.61 11.03
C ASN A 91 -0.66 6.27 9.64
N LEU A 92 -1.67 6.11 8.79
CA LEU A 92 -1.67 6.61 7.41
C LEU A 92 -1.39 8.12 7.32
N LEU A 93 -1.86 8.91 8.28
CA LEU A 93 -1.64 10.36 8.32
C LEU A 93 -0.17 10.71 8.61
N HIS A 94 0.49 9.96 9.49
CA HIS A 94 1.94 10.11 9.70
C HIS A 94 2.71 9.80 8.41
N MET A 95 2.34 8.73 7.69
CA MET A 95 2.97 8.36 6.42
C MET A 95 2.83 9.42 5.34
N ALA A 96 1.69 10.13 5.31
CA ALA A 96 1.49 11.24 4.39
C ALA A 96 2.42 12.43 4.69
N GLY A 97 2.68 12.69 5.98
CA GLY A 97 3.60 13.75 6.42
C GLY A 97 5.09 13.36 6.39
N MET A 98 5.41 12.08 6.31
CA MET A 98 6.80 11.62 6.17
C MET A 98 7.31 11.98 4.77
N SER A 99 8.58 12.43 4.72
CA SER A 99 9.31 12.58 3.46
C SER A 99 9.30 11.23 2.74
N ALA A 100 8.77 11.19 1.51
CA ALA A 100 8.57 9.95 0.77
C ALA A 100 9.83 9.09 0.81
N ALA A 101 9.66 7.77 1.00
CA ALA A 101 10.77 6.84 1.08
C ALA A 101 11.54 6.77 -0.26
N SER A 102 12.49 7.69 -0.38
CA SER A 102 13.85 7.58 -0.92
C SER A 102 14.11 6.94 -2.29
N THR A 103 13.13 6.43 -3.02
CA THR A 103 13.37 5.78 -4.32
C THR A 103 13.14 6.71 -5.50
N SER A 104 12.08 7.51 -5.52
CA SER A 104 11.81 8.44 -6.64
C SER A 104 12.25 9.88 -6.34
N LEU A 105 12.00 10.40 -5.14
CA LEU A 105 12.30 11.78 -4.77
C LEU A 105 13.78 12.04 -4.51
N ASN A 106 14.57 11.02 -4.17
CA ASN A 106 16.02 11.17 -4.04
C ASN A 106 16.75 11.27 -5.39
N GLN A 107 16.10 10.86 -6.49
CA GLN A 107 16.63 11.06 -7.83
C GLN A 107 16.42 12.50 -8.33
N ILE A 108 15.57 13.28 -7.65
CA ILE A 108 15.32 14.67 -7.99
C ILE A 108 16.36 15.56 -7.29
N PRO A 109 17.21 16.29 -8.04
CA PRO A 109 18.20 17.18 -7.44
C PRO A 109 17.52 18.43 -6.83
N GLY A 110 17.88 18.76 -5.59
CA GLY A 110 17.47 20.01 -4.94
C GLY A 110 16.10 19.96 -4.22
N ALA A 111 16.02 20.64 -3.07
CA ALA A 111 14.83 20.64 -2.21
C ALA A 111 13.59 21.26 -2.88
N ALA A 112 13.77 22.29 -3.71
CA ALA A 112 12.67 22.96 -4.41
C ALA A 112 11.94 22.02 -5.39
N LEU A 113 12.67 21.22 -6.17
CA LEU A 113 12.07 20.27 -7.11
C LEU A 113 11.38 19.10 -6.39
N LYS A 114 11.90 18.68 -5.22
CA LYS A 114 11.23 17.70 -4.35
C LYS A 114 9.87 18.24 -3.87
N MET A 115 9.84 19.47 -3.33
CA MET A 115 8.58 20.12 -2.92
C MET A 115 7.61 20.33 -4.09
N GLN A 116 8.10 20.71 -5.27
CA GLN A 116 7.24 20.88 -6.45
C GLN A 116 6.52 19.57 -6.82
N ARG A 117 7.23 18.43 -6.76
CA ARG A 117 6.64 17.12 -7.05
C ARG A 117 5.60 16.72 -6.00
N GLU A 118 5.87 16.98 -4.71
CA GLU A 118 4.90 16.79 -3.62
C GLU A 118 3.66 17.70 -3.80
N LEU A 119 3.81 18.93 -4.29
CA LEU A 119 2.66 19.80 -4.60
C LEU A 119 1.81 19.29 -5.77
N GLN A 120 2.44 18.70 -6.79
CA GLN A 120 1.72 18.06 -7.89
C GLN A 120 0.94 16.84 -7.42
N TRP A 121 1.44 16.13 -6.41
CA TRP A 121 0.75 15.03 -5.76
C TRP A 121 -0.59 15.43 -5.15
N PHE A 122 -0.59 16.57 -4.45
CA PHE A 122 -1.75 17.05 -3.70
C PHE A 122 -2.88 17.55 -4.60
N LYS A 123 -2.57 17.98 -5.83
CA LYS A 123 -3.53 18.62 -6.74
C LYS A 123 -4.31 17.65 -7.64
N VAL A 124 -4.10 16.33 -7.51
CA VAL A 124 -4.82 15.31 -8.30
C VAL A 124 -6.19 15.03 -7.70
#